data_AF-A0A7D9MG02-F1
#
_entry.id   AF-A0A7D9MG02-F1
#
_cell.length_a   1.000
_cell.length_b   1.000
_cell.length_c   1.000
_cell.angle_alpha   90.00
_cell.angle_beta   90.00
_cell.angle_gamma   90.00
#
_symmetry.space_group_name_H-M   'P 1'
#
loop_
_entity.id
_entity.type
_entity.pdbx_description
1 polymer ?
#
loop_
_entity_poly.entity_id
_entity_poly.type
_entity_poly.pdbx_seq_one_letter_code
_entity_poly.pdbx_strand_id
1 'polypeptide(L)'
;MPPKKIDERVLLDKYESLNERIVSLINSAQIKIDEKCKPTTAKILASAILKLAKELEEAFSEWISATSTSDETLAAARKIRNTSAMKTDEILVELQIAAGPLDIETKPQKPDVAKLPKVEFRSFDTGKSNPKLWFEQLEVILKTMAITSQEQRFASLLRLVDESTSSLLSSITRSNSPFPYKEARELLIKEFSLSKYDRVRSYFEASPADDEKLTIFASRVEVLVEDISMDDVRKFCLLRHAPAQVRLQLSGKGFETLSLGDLLMEADTLSQRAKLDAQLVAAIHPKQKGKGKFNKKQCGFHRKFGREAKSCTGPEKCSFWSENLRFVGDRPDDKGNDPGSSLRG
;
A
#
# COMPACT_ATOMS: atom_id res chain seq x y z
N MET A 1 42.84 29.21 22.97
CA MET A 1 41.88 30.02 23.76
C MET A 1 40.78 29.09 24.26
N PRO A 2 40.60 28.90 25.58
CA PRO A 2 39.43 28.17 26.05
C PRO A 2 38.15 28.97 25.72
N PRO A 3 37.06 28.32 25.31
CA PRO A 3 35.81 29.01 25.02
C PRO A 3 35.31 29.72 26.28
N LYS A 4 34.89 30.98 26.14
CA LYS A 4 34.26 31.75 27.22
C LYS A 4 33.10 30.93 27.76
N LYS A 5 33.21 30.43 28.99
CA LYS A 5 32.09 29.81 29.69
C LYS A 5 31.01 30.87 29.84
N ILE A 6 29.95 30.76 29.05
CA ILE A 6 28.76 31.59 29.21
C ILE A 6 28.13 31.17 30.53
N ASP A 7 27.82 32.14 31.38
CA ASP A 7 27.24 31.92 32.69
C ASP A 7 25.84 31.31 32.54
N GLU A 8 25.59 30.19 33.22
CA GLU A 8 24.32 29.46 33.21
C GLU A 8 23.13 30.36 33.58
N ARG A 9 23.35 31.30 34.49
CA ARG A 9 22.31 32.24 34.93
C ARG A 9 21.89 33.20 33.82
N VAL A 10 22.85 33.61 32.99
CA VAL A 10 22.59 34.51 31.84
C VAL A 10 21.77 33.80 30.75
N LEU A 11 21.97 32.49 30.57
CA LEU A 11 21.19 31.68 29.63
C LEU A 11 19.76 31.44 30.13
N LEU A 12 19.59 31.25 31.44
CA LEU A 12 18.26 31.14 32.06
C LEU A 12 17.47 32.44 31.93
N ASP A 13 18.08 33.58 32.27
CA ASP A 13 17.42 34.90 32.15
C ASP A 13 17.02 35.21 30.70
N LYS A 14 17.86 34.79 29.72
CA LYS A 14 17.55 34.90 28.28
C LYS A 14 16.34 34.03 27.91
N TYR A 15 16.27 32.79 28.38
CA TYR A 15 15.14 31.89 28.14
C TYR A 15 13.84 32.42 28.76
N GLU A 16 13.88 32.87 30.01
CA GLU A 16 12.72 33.40 30.73
C GLU A 16 12.19 34.67 30.02
N SER A 17 13.07 35.59 29.65
CA SER A 17 12.70 36.81 28.91
C SER A 17 12.05 36.52 27.55
N LEU A 18 12.55 35.51 26.81
CA LEU A 18 11.95 35.09 25.55
C LEU A 18 10.59 34.41 25.76
N ASN A 19 10.46 33.62 26.83
CA ASN A 19 9.21 32.95 27.16
C ASN A 19 8.12 33.97 27.52
N GLU A 20 8.44 34.99 28.32
CA GLU A 20 7.51 36.09 28.63
C GLU A 20 7.06 36.85 27.37
N ARG A 21 7.98 37.12 26.45
CA ARG A 21 7.67 37.78 25.18
C ARG A 21 6.73 36.96 24.31
N ILE A 22 6.95 35.65 24.22
CA ILE A 22 6.07 34.74 23.48
C ILE A 22 4.70 34.68 24.12
N VAL A 23 4.61 34.52 25.43
CA VAL A 23 3.33 34.47 26.15
C VAL A 23 2.56 35.78 25.97
N SER A 24 3.24 36.93 26.04
CA SER A 24 2.62 38.24 25.78
C SER A 24 2.10 38.38 24.35
N LEU A 25 2.87 37.89 23.36
CA LEU A 25 2.47 37.92 21.95
C LEU A 25 1.31 36.97 21.66
N ILE A 26 1.29 35.78 22.27
CA ILE A 26 0.19 34.82 22.25
C ILE A 26 -1.08 35.47 22.79
N ASN A 27 -1.04 36.07 23.98
CA ASN A 27 -2.20 36.75 24.56
C ASN A 27 -2.70 37.90 23.66
N SER A 28 -1.77 38.67 23.07
CA SER A 28 -2.10 39.75 22.14
C SER A 28 -2.70 39.25 20.83
N ALA A 29 -2.27 38.07 20.37
CA ALA A 29 -2.82 37.42 19.19
C ALA A 29 -4.24 36.89 19.46
N GLN A 30 -4.48 36.29 20.64
CA GLN A 30 -5.80 35.81 21.06
C GLN A 30 -6.83 36.94 21.07
N ILE A 31 -6.50 38.08 21.70
CA ILE A 31 -7.39 39.25 21.72
C ILE A 31 -7.75 39.70 20.30
N LYS A 32 -6.77 39.71 19.39
CA LYS A 32 -7.02 40.11 17.99
C LYS A 32 -7.83 39.08 17.22
N ILE A 33 -7.68 37.78 17.52
CA ILE A 33 -8.52 36.72 16.96
C ILE A 33 -9.97 36.93 17.40
N ASP A 34 -10.20 37.17 18.69
CA ASP A 34 -11.52 37.43 19.27
C ASP A 34 -12.19 38.68 18.68
N GLU A 35 -11.40 39.71 18.36
CA GLU A 35 -11.84 40.94 17.66
C GLU A 35 -12.05 40.78 16.14
N LYS A 36 -11.97 39.56 15.60
CA LYS A 36 -12.00 39.26 14.15
C LYS A 36 -10.87 39.95 13.38
N CYS A 37 -9.66 39.46 13.64
CA CYS A 37 -8.41 39.90 13.01
C CYS A 37 -8.49 39.98 11.48
N LYS A 38 -7.91 41.05 10.90
CA LYS A 38 -7.70 41.13 9.44
C LYS A 38 -6.67 40.08 9.00
N PRO A 39 -6.83 39.45 7.81
CA PRO A 39 -5.89 38.43 7.32
C PRO A 39 -4.42 38.88 7.26
N THR A 40 -4.16 40.14 6.91
CA THR A 40 -2.79 40.71 6.91
C THR A 40 -2.19 40.78 8.30
N THR A 41 -2.97 41.16 9.31
CA THR A 41 -2.54 41.21 10.70
C THR A 41 -2.32 39.81 11.25
N ALA A 42 -3.15 38.84 10.89
CA ALA A 42 -2.99 37.44 11.27
C ALA A 42 -1.69 36.83 10.71
N LYS A 43 -1.34 37.12 9.45
CA LYS A 43 -0.04 36.71 8.85
C LYS A 43 1.16 37.29 9.59
N ILE A 44 1.11 38.58 9.92
CA ILE A 44 2.20 39.26 10.63
C ILE A 44 2.38 38.64 12.02
N LEU A 45 1.30 38.42 12.75
CA LEU A 45 1.33 37.77 14.06
C LEU A 45 1.88 36.35 13.99
N ALA A 46 1.41 35.53 13.03
CA ALA A 46 1.89 34.16 12.87
C ALA A 46 3.40 34.13 12.58
N SER A 47 3.89 35.02 11.70
CA SER A 47 5.33 35.12 11.39
C SER A 47 6.17 35.56 12.60
N ALA A 48 5.66 36.47 13.43
CA ALA A 48 6.34 36.95 14.62
C ALA A 48 6.37 35.89 15.73
N ILE A 49 5.28 35.15 15.92
CA ILE A 49 5.18 34.03 16.86
C ILE A 49 6.15 32.90 16.46
N LEU A 50 6.17 32.50 15.17
CA LEU A 50 7.09 31.48 14.68
C LEU A 50 8.57 31.86 14.87
N LYS A 51 8.91 33.14 14.62
CA LYS A 51 10.27 33.63 14.80
C LYS A 51 10.70 33.56 16.26
N LEU A 52 9.86 34.05 17.18
CA LEU A 52 10.17 34.02 18.60
C LEU A 52 10.20 32.59 19.14
N ALA A 53 9.27 31.72 18.75
CA ALA A 53 9.24 30.32 19.16
C ALA A 53 10.56 29.60 18.80
N LYS A 54 11.12 29.89 17.62
CA LYS A 54 12.43 29.38 17.22
C LYS A 54 13.56 29.92 18.11
N GLU A 55 13.58 31.22 18.38
CA GLU A 55 14.58 31.84 19.27
C GLU A 55 14.51 31.28 20.70
N LEU A 56 13.30 30.95 21.19
CA LEU A 56 13.09 30.32 22.50
C LEU A 56 13.63 28.89 22.54
N GLU A 57 13.40 28.10 21.50
CA GLU A 57 13.90 26.73 21.38
C GLU A 57 15.43 26.67 21.31
N GLU A 58 16.04 27.60 20.59
CA GLU A 58 17.50 27.76 20.54
C GLU A 58 18.05 28.14 21.92
N ALA A 59 17.44 29.12 22.61
CA ALA A 59 17.85 29.54 23.95
C ALA A 59 17.68 28.43 25.01
N PHE A 60 16.61 27.64 24.92
CA PHE A 60 16.40 26.49 25.80
C PHE A 60 17.43 25.39 25.59
N SER A 61 17.79 25.11 24.33
CA SER A 61 18.81 24.12 23.98
C SER A 61 20.19 24.55 24.44
N GLU A 62 20.53 25.84 24.28
CA GLU A 62 21.76 26.45 24.81
C GLU A 62 21.82 26.31 26.34
N TRP A 63 20.73 26.63 27.05
CA TRP A 63 20.66 26.54 28.50
C TRP A 63 20.78 25.09 29.01
N ILE A 64 20.06 24.12 28.41
CA ILE A 64 20.19 22.70 28.80
C ILE A 64 21.61 22.18 28.56
N SER A 65 22.27 22.59 27.49
CA SER A 65 23.64 22.14 27.21
C SER A 65 24.68 22.68 28.21
N ALA A 66 24.35 23.78 28.89
CA ALA A 66 25.22 24.48 29.84
C ALA A 66 24.89 24.22 31.32
N THR A 67 23.71 23.67 31.64
CA THR A 67 23.23 23.52 33.02
C THR A 67 23.77 22.28 33.72
N SER A 68 24.19 22.44 34.98
CA SER A 68 24.46 21.35 35.92
C SER A 68 23.42 21.27 37.06
N THR A 69 22.23 21.86 36.85
CA THR A 69 21.19 21.97 37.89
C THR A 69 20.49 20.65 38.21
N SER A 70 19.74 20.64 39.34
CA SER A 70 19.02 19.48 39.83
C SER A 70 17.90 19.02 38.89
N ASP A 71 17.54 17.73 38.96
CA ASP A 71 16.50 17.14 38.11
C ASP A 71 15.12 17.84 38.25
N GLU A 72 14.85 18.46 39.41
CA GLU A 72 13.59 19.17 39.67
C GLU A 72 13.46 20.48 38.88
N THR A 73 14.53 21.28 38.74
CA THR A 73 14.51 22.54 37.97
C THR A 73 14.42 22.26 36.47
N LEU A 74 15.08 21.20 36.00
CA LEU A 74 14.97 20.71 34.62
C LEU A 74 13.56 20.22 34.30
N ALA A 75 12.91 19.49 35.21
CA ALA A 75 11.54 19.03 35.04
C ALA A 75 10.55 20.20 34.98
N ALA A 76 10.71 21.20 35.83
CA ALA A 76 9.88 22.42 35.82
C ALA A 76 10.05 23.21 34.51
N ALA A 77 11.28 23.41 34.04
CA ALA A 77 11.55 24.13 32.80
C ALA A 77 11.02 23.40 31.55
N ARG A 78 11.13 22.06 31.49
CA ARG A 78 10.51 21.24 30.44
C ARG A 78 8.98 21.36 30.43
N LYS A 79 8.35 21.41 31.61
CA LYS A 79 6.90 21.59 31.73
C LYS A 79 6.46 22.96 31.21
N ILE A 80 7.20 24.02 31.54
CA ILE A 80 6.95 25.38 31.04
C ILE A 80 7.09 25.41 29.51
N ARG A 81 8.19 24.89 28.97
CA ARG A 81 8.40 24.79 27.52
C ARG A 81 7.25 24.08 26.81
N ASN A 82 6.88 22.88 27.27
CA ASN A 82 5.83 22.10 26.63
C ASN A 82 4.49 22.85 26.64
N THR A 83 4.20 23.55 27.74
CA THR A 83 2.99 24.37 27.87
C THR A 83 3.00 25.55 26.90
N SER A 84 4.14 26.25 26.78
CA SER A 84 4.31 27.36 25.83
C SER A 84 4.25 26.89 24.37
N ALA A 85 4.82 25.72 24.05
CA ALA A 85 4.77 25.13 22.72
C ALA A 85 3.34 24.76 22.31
N MET A 86 2.59 24.09 23.20
CA MET A 86 1.18 23.75 22.94
C MET A 86 0.31 24.99 22.68
N LYS A 87 0.47 26.05 23.48
CA LYS A 87 -0.25 27.31 23.29
C LYS A 87 0.15 28.03 22.00
N THR A 88 1.41 27.88 21.60
CA THR A 88 1.92 28.44 20.35
C THR A 88 1.26 27.76 19.16
N ASP A 89 1.22 26.42 19.17
CA ASP A 89 0.60 25.63 18.10
C ASP A 89 -0.91 25.91 17.99
N GLU A 90 -1.61 26.01 19.13
CA GLU A 90 -3.03 26.34 19.20
C GLU A 90 -3.33 27.70 18.53
N ILE A 91 -2.61 28.77 18.93
CA ILE A 91 -2.81 30.10 18.34
C ILE A 91 -2.39 30.15 16.86
N LEU A 92 -1.36 29.43 16.45
CA LEU A 92 -0.96 29.40 15.05
C LEU A 92 -2.04 28.80 14.15
N VAL A 93 -2.73 27.76 14.62
CA VAL A 93 -3.88 27.18 13.92
C VAL A 93 -5.01 28.20 13.81
N GLU A 94 -5.34 28.91 14.89
CA GLU A 94 -6.39 29.94 14.88
C GLU A 94 -6.05 31.13 13.95
N LEU A 95 -4.80 31.60 13.97
CA LEU A 95 -4.34 32.64 13.06
C LEU A 95 -4.36 32.19 11.60
N GLN A 96 -4.07 30.92 11.33
CA GLN A 96 -4.10 30.34 9.99
C GLN A 96 -5.54 30.19 9.47
N ILE A 97 -6.49 29.85 10.34
CA ILE A 97 -7.93 29.85 10.02
C ILE A 97 -8.40 31.29 9.72
N ALA A 98 -8.01 32.26 10.56
CA ALA A 98 -8.38 33.66 10.40
C ALA A 98 -7.78 34.33 9.16
N ALA A 99 -6.63 33.84 8.66
CA ALA A 99 -5.95 34.40 7.51
C ALA A 99 -6.40 33.82 6.15
N GLY A 100 -7.27 32.80 6.13
CA GLY A 100 -7.63 32.04 4.93
C GLY A 100 -6.49 31.12 4.46
N PRO A 101 -6.66 30.31 3.38
CA PRO A 101 -5.60 29.44 2.89
C PRO A 101 -4.36 30.28 2.56
N LEU A 102 -3.36 30.17 3.43
CA LEU A 102 -2.10 30.84 3.27
C LEU A 102 -1.25 30.01 2.31
N ASP A 103 -1.10 30.49 1.08
CA ASP A 103 0.19 30.42 0.40
C ASP A 103 1.17 31.19 1.29
N ILE A 104 1.77 30.49 2.25
CA ILE A 104 3.04 30.92 2.82
C ILE A 104 4.02 30.75 1.67
N GLU A 105 4.11 31.76 0.82
CA GLU A 105 5.29 32.00 0.00
C GLU A 105 6.47 32.18 0.96
N THR A 106 7.02 31.06 1.42
CA THR A 106 8.46 30.96 1.57
C THR A 106 8.97 31.27 0.17
N LYS A 107 9.41 32.52 -0.03
CA LYS A 107 10.08 32.99 -1.23
C LYS A 107 10.86 31.81 -1.81
N PRO A 108 10.57 31.32 -3.02
CA PRO A 108 11.21 30.12 -3.52
C PRO A 108 12.70 30.45 -3.61
N GLN A 109 13.47 30.03 -2.62
CA GLN A 109 14.83 29.65 -2.90
C GLN A 109 14.64 28.52 -3.88
N LYS A 110 14.86 28.83 -5.16
CA LYS A 110 15.17 27.81 -6.17
C LYS A 110 16.00 26.76 -5.43
N PRO A 111 15.50 25.52 -5.25
CA PRO A 111 16.36 24.52 -4.66
C PRO A 111 17.58 24.50 -5.55
N ASP A 112 18.75 24.74 -4.96
CA ASP A 112 20.01 24.52 -5.66
C ASP A 112 20.06 23.00 -5.88
N VAL A 113 19.46 22.55 -6.99
CA VAL A 113 19.34 21.15 -7.41
C VAL A 113 20.74 20.52 -7.52
N ALA A 114 21.79 21.35 -7.51
CA ALA A 114 23.18 20.95 -7.62
C ALA A 114 23.74 20.16 -6.42
N LYS A 115 23.12 20.15 -5.24
CA LYS A 115 23.65 19.37 -4.08
C LYS A 115 22.58 18.71 -3.24
N LEU A 116 21.69 17.93 -3.85
CA LEU A 116 21.01 16.88 -3.07
C LEU A 116 22.08 15.88 -2.60
N PRO A 117 22.31 15.73 -1.30
CA PRO A 117 23.28 14.77 -0.80
C PRO A 117 22.90 13.37 -1.30
N LYS A 118 23.90 12.61 -1.75
CA LYS A 118 23.68 11.27 -2.33
C LYS A 118 23.10 10.38 -1.23
N VAL A 119 21.82 10.04 -1.34
CA VAL A 119 21.16 9.10 -0.46
C VAL A 119 21.60 7.69 -0.87
N GLU A 120 22.57 7.13 -0.15
CA GLU A 120 22.93 5.72 -0.30
C GLU A 120 21.98 4.89 0.57
N PHE A 121 20.85 4.49 -0.02
CA PHE A 121 19.87 3.60 0.59
C PHE A 121 19.52 2.47 -0.38
N ARG A 122 19.01 1.36 0.15
CA ARG A 122 18.56 0.25 -0.70
C ARG A 122 17.40 0.71 -1.58
N SER A 123 17.34 0.18 -2.79
CA SER A 123 16.23 0.44 -3.71
C SER A 123 14.90 -0.04 -3.11
N PHE A 124 13.81 0.54 -3.60
CA PHE A 124 12.47 0.07 -3.26
C PHE A 124 12.28 -1.33 -3.87
N ASP A 125 12.05 -2.34 -3.02
CA ASP A 125 11.78 -3.70 -3.44
C ASP A 125 10.27 -3.94 -3.38
N THR A 126 9.67 -4.16 -4.54
CA THR A 126 8.23 -4.34 -4.71
C THR A 126 7.71 -5.71 -4.24
N GLY A 127 8.60 -6.67 -3.92
CA GLY A 127 8.21 -8.06 -3.66
C GLY A 127 8.71 -8.71 -2.37
N LYS A 128 9.75 -8.18 -1.70
CA LYS A 128 10.39 -8.90 -0.56
C LYS A 128 10.32 -8.22 0.79
N SER A 129 10.01 -6.93 0.87
CA SER A 129 10.07 -6.16 2.12
C SER A 129 8.74 -5.51 2.44
N ASN A 130 8.39 -5.41 3.73
CA ASN A 130 7.23 -4.64 4.17
C ASN A 130 7.46 -3.17 3.77
N PRO A 131 6.63 -2.59 2.88
CA PRO A 131 6.83 -1.23 2.38
C PRO A 131 6.79 -0.20 3.52
N LYS A 132 6.01 -0.45 4.60
CA LYS A 132 5.97 0.43 5.78
C LYS A 132 7.34 0.53 6.45
N LEU A 133 7.97 -0.62 6.73
CA LEU A 133 9.29 -0.67 7.34
C LEU A 133 10.36 -0.03 6.45
N TRP A 134 10.23 -0.19 5.13
CA TRP A 134 11.12 0.46 4.17
C TRP A 134 11.02 1.99 4.27
N PHE A 135 9.81 2.55 4.32
CA PHE A 135 9.59 3.99 4.46
C PHE A 135 10.03 4.53 5.82
N GLU A 136 9.82 3.80 6.91
CA GLU A 136 10.29 4.21 8.23
C GLU A 136 11.81 4.34 8.28
N GLN A 137 12.52 3.37 7.69
CA GLN A 137 13.98 3.42 7.60
C GLN A 137 14.46 4.56 6.67
N LEU A 138 13.78 4.79 5.55
CA LEU A 138 14.07 5.92 4.69
C LEU A 138 13.87 7.25 5.43
N GLU A 139 12.79 7.40 6.20
CA GLU A 139 12.52 8.62 6.96
C GLU A 139 13.60 8.92 8.01
N VAL A 140 14.16 7.88 8.65
CA VAL A 140 15.31 8.07 9.57
C VAL A 140 16.51 8.62 8.80
N ILE A 141 16.83 8.07 7.64
CA ILE A 141 17.96 8.53 6.82
C ILE A 141 17.74 9.96 6.31
N LEU A 142 16.55 10.27 5.81
CA LEU A 142 16.19 11.62 5.36
C LEU A 142 16.29 12.64 6.51
N LYS A 143 15.90 12.25 7.73
CA LYS A 143 16.07 13.07 8.94
C LYS A 143 17.55 13.29 9.26
N THR A 144 18.37 12.24 9.22
CA THR A 144 19.83 12.34 9.45
C THR A 144 20.52 13.23 8.41
N MET A 145 20.03 13.23 7.17
CA MET A 145 20.55 14.05 6.08
C MET A 145 19.95 15.48 6.05
N ALA A 146 19.19 15.86 7.07
CA ALA A 146 18.53 17.15 7.20
C ALA A 146 17.62 17.52 6.01
N ILE A 147 17.06 16.52 5.31
CA ILE A 147 16.13 16.74 4.20
C ILE A 147 14.74 17.02 4.78
N THR A 148 14.40 18.29 4.87
CA THR A 148 13.13 18.76 5.47
C THR A 148 12.07 19.10 4.43
N SER A 149 12.46 19.54 3.22
CA SER A 149 11.53 19.90 2.15
C SER A 149 10.86 18.66 1.54
N GLN A 150 9.53 18.71 1.38
CA GLN A 150 8.74 17.65 0.75
C GLN A 150 9.18 17.38 -0.69
N GLU A 151 9.56 18.41 -1.43
CA GLU A 151 10.06 18.30 -2.80
C GLU A 151 11.40 17.55 -2.84
N GLN A 152 12.30 17.85 -1.91
CA GLN A 152 13.61 17.18 -1.82
C GLN A 152 13.45 15.71 -1.39
N ARG A 153 12.50 15.42 -0.49
CA ARG A 153 12.15 14.05 -0.12
C ARG A 153 11.57 13.28 -1.30
N PHE A 154 10.68 13.90 -2.06
CA PHE A 154 10.08 13.31 -3.24
C PHE A 154 11.12 13.06 -4.34
N ALA A 155 12.00 14.02 -4.62
CA ALA A 155 13.11 13.84 -5.56
C ALA A 155 14.10 12.74 -5.13
N SER A 156 14.34 12.61 -3.82
CA SER A 156 15.17 11.53 -3.27
C SER A 156 14.49 10.16 -3.41
N LEU A 157 13.17 10.10 -3.18
CA LEU A 157 12.36 8.90 -3.39
C LEU A 157 12.42 8.43 -4.86
N LEU A 158 12.24 9.34 -5.82
CA LEU A 158 12.29 9.00 -7.25
C LEU A 158 13.64 8.41 -7.69
N ARG A 159 14.74 8.70 -6.98
CA ARG A 159 16.06 8.10 -7.26
C ARG A 159 16.20 6.66 -6.75
N LEU A 160 15.39 6.28 -5.77
CA LEU A 160 15.45 4.97 -5.09
C LEU A 160 14.46 3.96 -5.66
N VAL A 161 13.56 4.43 -6.52
CA VAL A 161 12.41 3.71 -7.05
C VAL A 161 12.69 3.28 -8.50
N ASP A 162 12.18 2.12 -8.89
CA ASP A 162 12.34 1.58 -10.25
C ASP A 162 11.44 2.29 -11.29
N GLU A 163 11.63 1.99 -12.57
CA GLU A 163 10.88 2.63 -13.66
C GLU A 163 9.38 2.32 -13.60
N SER A 164 9.01 1.08 -13.27
CA SER A 164 7.62 0.65 -13.10
C SER A 164 6.91 1.46 -12.02
N THR A 165 7.53 1.62 -10.87
CA THR A 165 6.93 2.35 -9.75
C THR A 165 6.99 3.86 -9.97
N SER A 166 8.00 4.36 -10.70
CA SER A 166 8.06 5.76 -11.13
C SER A 166 6.89 6.13 -12.04
N SER A 167 6.43 5.21 -12.89
CA SER A 167 5.25 5.43 -13.74
C SER A 167 3.97 5.64 -12.92
N LEU A 168 3.83 4.93 -11.80
CA LEU A 168 2.71 5.09 -10.86
C LEU A 168 2.72 6.48 -10.19
N LEU A 169 3.91 6.99 -9.87
CA LEU A 169 4.13 8.31 -9.26
C LEU A 169 4.08 9.47 -10.27
N SER A 170 3.98 9.19 -11.57
CA SER A 170 3.95 10.23 -12.61
C SER A 170 2.74 11.16 -12.48
N SER A 171 1.61 10.65 -11.97
CA SER A 171 0.40 11.41 -11.69
C SER A 171 0.62 12.48 -10.62
N ILE A 172 1.33 12.14 -9.55
CA ILE A 172 1.67 13.03 -8.42
C ILE A 172 2.69 14.09 -8.88
N THR A 173 3.64 13.69 -9.73
CA THR A 173 4.62 14.63 -10.31
C THR A 173 3.93 15.72 -11.15
N ARG A 174 2.79 15.40 -11.77
CA ARG A 174 2.02 16.35 -12.60
C ARG A 174 1.03 17.21 -11.80
N SER A 175 0.58 16.77 -10.62
CA SER A 175 -0.48 17.44 -9.87
C SER A 175 -0.03 18.66 -9.06
N ASN A 176 1.27 18.92 -8.95
CA ASN A 176 1.86 19.97 -8.11
C ASN A 176 1.22 20.04 -6.71
N SER A 177 1.04 18.87 -6.08
CA SER A 177 0.53 18.78 -4.72
C SER A 177 1.47 19.49 -3.72
N PRO A 178 0.94 20.14 -2.68
CA PRO A 178 1.75 20.70 -1.59
C PRO A 178 2.47 19.61 -0.75
N PHE A 179 2.07 18.34 -0.84
CA PHE A 179 2.66 17.23 -0.07
C PHE A 179 3.00 15.99 -0.94
N PRO A 180 3.85 16.14 -1.96
CA PRO A 180 4.07 15.11 -2.99
C PRO A 180 4.68 13.83 -2.41
N TYR A 181 5.59 13.95 -1.44
CA TYR A 181 6.19 12.79 -0.78
C TYR A 181 5.17 12.01 0.08
N LYS A 182 4.27 12.70 0.78
CA LYS A 182 3.25 12.06 1.61
C LYS A 182 2.27 11.27 0.75
N GLU A 183 1.77 11.86 -0.32
CA GLU A 183 0.88 11.19 -1.28
C GLU A 183 1.58 10.00 -1.94
N ALA A 184 2.84 10.15 -2.33
CA ALA A 184 3.63 9.06 -2.92
C ALA A 184 3.81 7.89 -1.94
N ARG A 185 4.16 8.19 -0.68
CA ARG A 185 4.29 7.19 0.39
C ARG A 185 2.97 6.43 0.59
N GLU A 186 1.86 7.15 0.72
CA GLU A 186 0.54 6.52 0.92
C GLU A 186 0.13 5.66 -0.27
N LEU A 187 0.36 6.13 -1.49
CA LEU A 187 0.08 5.37 -2.71
C LEU A 187 0.91 4.10 -2.80
N LEU A 188 2.23 4.19 -2.55
CA LEU A 188 3.13 3.04 -2.60
C LEU A 188 2.85 2.03 -1.49
N ILE A 189 2.57 2.49 -0.28
CA ILE A 189 2.15 1.59 0.80
C ILE A 189 0.85 0.91 0.40
N LYS A 190 -0.12 1.62 -0.18
CA LYS A 190 -1.40 1.03 -0.57
C LYS A 190 -1.26 -0.03 -1.67
N GLU A 191 -0.50 0.24 -2.72
CA GLU A 191 -0.39 -0.65 -3.87
C GLU A 191 0.53 -1.87 -3.61
N PHE A 192 1.60 -1.70 -2.81
CA PHE A 192 2.58 -2.76 -2.57
C PHE A 192 2.44 -3.44 -1.20
N SER A 193 1.55 -2.97 -0.31
CA SER A 193 1.26 -3.72 0.92
C SER A 193 0.40 -4.93 0.61
N LEU A 194 0.72 -6.05 1.25
CA LEU A 194 -0.13 -7.23 1.23
C LEU A 194 -1.49 -6.91 1.87
N SER A 195 -2.56 -7.39 1.23
CA SER A 195 -3.91 -7.35 1.79
C SER A 195 -3.94 -8.06 3.15
N LYS A 196 -4.95 -7.78 3.98
CA LYS A 196 -5.09 -8.52 5.24
C LYS A 196 -5.18 -10.04 4.99
N TYR A 197 -5.88 -10.44 3.93
CA TYR A 197 -6.00 -11.85 3.56
C TYR A 197 -4.65 -12.48 3.22
N ASP A 198 -3.85 -11.82 2.38
CA ASP A 198 -2.55 -12.34 1.94
C ASP A 198 -1.53 -12.38 3.08
N ARG A 199 -1.64 -11.48 4.06
CA ARG A 199 -0.82 -11.52 5.27
C ARG A 199 -1.17 -12.70 6.17
N VAL A 200 -2.46 -12.95 6.45
CA VAL A 200 -2.89 -14.16 7.19
C VAL A 200 -2.44 -15.41 6.43
N ARG A 201 -2.59 -15.42 5.10
CA ARG A 201 -2.14 -16.53 4.27
C ARG A 201 -0.64 -16.78 4.41
N SER A 202 0.15 -15.72 4.27
CA SER A 202 1.61 -15.77 4.38
C SER A 202 2.04 -16.22 5.78
N TYR A 203 1.31 -15.83 6.83
CA TYR A 203 1.53 -16.31 8.20
C TYR A 203 1.37 -17.84 8.31
N PHE A 204 0.30 -18.41 7.75
CA PHE A 204 0.07 -19.86 7.78
C PHE A 204 1.00 -20.65 6.84
N GLU A 205 1.53 -20.02 5.80
CA GLU A 205 2.47 -20.63 4.85
C GLU A 205 3.94 -20.38 5.25
N ALA A 206 4.19 -19.57 6.28
CA ALA A 206 5.53 -19.24 6.74
C ALA A 206 6.23 -20.48 7.33
N SER A 207 7.45 -20.72 6.86
CA SER A 207 8.37 -21.70 7.41
C SER A 207 9.68 -21.01 7.78
N PRO A 208 10.35 -21.42 8.88
CA PRO A 208 11.71 -20.97 9.14
C PRO A 208 12.64 -21.45 8.01
N ALA A 209 13.67 -20.66 7.72
CA ALA A 209 14.76 -21.13 6.86
C ALA A 209 15.68 -22.07 7.66
N ASP A 210 16.45 -22.91 6.95
CA ASP A 210 17.23 -24.01 7.56
C ASP A 210 18.19 -23.54 8.67
N ASP A 211 18.78 -22.35 8.54
CA ASP A 211 19.72 -21.76 9.52
C ASP A 211 19.11 -20.59 10.34
N GLU A 212 17.81 -20.32 10.22
CA GLU A 212 17.17 -19.19 10.89
C GLU A 212 16.84 -19.51 12.36
N LYS A 213 17.24 -18.61 13.27
CA LYS A 213 16.85 -18.72 14.68
C LYS A 213 15.34 -18.54 14.82
N LEU A 214 14.71 -19.40 15.61
CA LEU A 214 13.25 -19.33 15.88
C LEU A 214 12.79 -17.99 16.44
N THR A 215 13.64 -17.27 17.18
CA THR A 215 13.33 -15.91 17.65
C THR A 215 13.22 -14.91 16.52
N ILE A 216 14.11 -15.00 15.52
CA ILE A 216 14.08 -14.15 14.33
C ILE A 216 12.87 -14.50 13.46
N PHE A 217 12.61 -15.81 13.29
CA PHE A 217 11.42 -16.29 12.59
C PHE A 217 10.13 -15.79 13.24
N ALA A 218 10.01 -15.88 14.58
CA ALA A 218 8.86 -15.39 15.32
C ALA A 218 8.62 -13.90 15.07
N SER A 219 9.65 -13.06 15.22
CA SER A 219 9.54 -11.63 14.94
C SER A 219 9.15 -11.34 13.48
N ARG A 220 9.68 -12.09 12.52
CA ARG A 220 9.30 -11.94 11.10
C ARG A 220 7.82 -12.24 10.86
N VAL A 221 7.31 -13.28 11.52
CA VAL A 221 5.92 -13.72 11.39
C VAL A 221 4.96 -12.83 12.18
N GLU A 222 5.39 -12.27 13.32
CA GLU A 222 4.65 -11.27 14.11
C GLU A 222 4.35 -10.00 13.30
N VAL A 223 5.30 -9.53 12.49
CA VAL A 223 5.10 -8.37 11.59
C VAL A 223 3.96 -8.60 10.60
N LEU A 224 3.65 -9.86 10.23
CA LEU A 224 2.53 -10.16 9.34
C LEU A 224 1.17 -10.00 10.03
N VAL A 225 1.10 -10.13 11.37
CA VAL A 225 -0.15 -10.16 12.15
C VAL A 225 -0.40 -8.93 13.03
N GLU A 226 0.45 -7.91 12.95
CA GLU A 226 0.44 -6.72 13.83
C GLU A 226 -0.94 -6.03 13.97
N ASP A 227 -1.76 -6.00 12.91
CA ASP A 227 -3.09 -5.37 12.86
C ASP A 227 -4.21 -6.37 12.46
N ILE A 228 -3.96 -7.67 12.67
CA ILE A 228 -4.87 -8.75 12.31
C ILE A 228 -5.67 -9.18 13.54
N SER A 229 -7.00 -9.08 13.45
CA SER A 229 -7.89 -9.53 14.51
C SER A 229 -8.12 -11.04 14.45
N MET A 230 -8.57 -11.63 15.57
CA MET A 230 -9.00 -13.04 15.57
C MET A 230 -10.17 -13.30 14.61
N ASP A 231 -11.00 -12.28 14.32
CA ASP A 231 -12.06 -12.41 13.35
C ASP A 231 -11.51 -12.47 11.92
N ASP A 232 -10.44 -11.76 11.60
CA ASP A 232 -9.74 -11.88 10.31
C ASP A 232 -9.15 -13.29 10.13
N VAL A 233 -8.58 -13.87 11.19
CA VAL A 233 -8.11 -15.26 11.19
C VAL A 233 -9.28 -16.23 10.97
N ARG A 234 -10.41 -16.05 11.65
CA ARG A 234 -11.62 -16.87 11.47
C ARG A 234 -12.15 -16.78 10.04
N LYS A 235 -12.28 -15.56 9.51
CA LYS A 235 -12.67 -15.31 8.11
C LYS A 235 -11.73 -16.05 7.16
N PHE A 236 -10.42 -15.98 7.39
CA PHE A 236 -9.43 -16.64 6.55
C PHE A 236 -9.61 -18.16 6.56
N CYS A 237 -9.71 -18.76 7.74
CA CYS A 237 -9.93 -20.20 7.88
C CYS A 237 -11.20 -20.65 7.16
N LEU A 238 -12.32 -19.94 7.33
CA LEU A 238 -13.59 -20.22 6.67
C LEU A 238 -13.46 -20.13 5.14
N LEU A 239 -12.87 -19.06 4.63
CA LEU A 239 -12.65 -18.88 3.18
C LEU A 239 -11.68 -19.92 2.60
N ARG A 240 -10.68 -20.35 3.35
CA ARG A 240 -9.75 -21.42 2.94
C ARG A 240 -10.49 -22.74 2.70
N HIS A 241 -11.50 -23.03 3.52
CA HIS A 241 -12.36 -24.22 3.38
C HIS A 241 -13.56 -24.03 2.44
N ALA A 242 -13.88 -22.80 2.06
CA ALA A 242 -14.97 -22.51 1.13
C ALA A 242 -14.69 -23.05 -0.29
N PRO A 243 -15.75 -23.37 -1.07
CA PRO A 243 -15.61 -23.73 -2.47
C PRO A 243 -14.88 -22.65 -3.28
N ALA A 244 -14.11 -23.05 -4.31
CA ALA A 244 -13.26 -22.14 -5.07
C ALA A 244 -14.01 -20.93 -5.65
N GLN A 245 -15.26 -21.13 -6.09
CA GLN A 245 -16.10 -20.07 -6.66
C GLN A 245 -16.53 -19.02 -5.62
N VAL A 246 -16.87 -19.47 -4.41
CA VAL A 246 -17.21 -18.59 -3.27
C VAL A 246 -15.96 -17.84 -2.81
N ARG A 247 -14.83 -18.55 -2.70
CA ARG A 247 -13.54 -17.92 -2.36
C ARG A 247 -13.14 -16.86 -3.38
N LEU A 248 -13.28 -17.10 -4.69
CA LEU A 248 -12.93 -16.11 -5.72
C LEU A 248 -13.75 -14.83 -5.59
N GLN A 249 -15.04 -14.94 -5.26
CA GLN A 249 -15.93 -13.79 -5.11
C GLN A 249 -15.71 -13.03 -3.79
N LEU A 250 -15.30 -13.72 -2.73
CA LEU A 250 -15.11 -13.13 -1.40
C LEU A 250 -13.68 -12.70 -1.07
N SER A 251 -12.67 -13.28 -1.73
CA SER A 251 -11.24 -12.98 -1.51
C SER A 251 -10.83 -11.57 -1.93
N GLY A 252 -11.68 -10.84 -2.66
CA GLY A 252 -11.52 -9.41 -2.92
C GLY A 252 -12.00 -8.55 -1.74
N LYS A 253 -12.74 -7.48 -2.06
CA LYS A 253 -13.19 -6.48 -1.08
C LYS A 253 -13.99 -7.07 0.10
N GLY A 254 -14.69 -8.19 -0.10
CA GLY A 254 -15.51 -8.83 0.91
C GLY A 254 -14.75 -9.18 2.19
N PHE A 255 -13.51 -9.65 2.09
CA PHE A 255 -12.70 -10.01 3.27
C PHE A 255 -12.42 -8.82 4.20
N GLU A 256 -12.06 -7.68 3.59
CA GLU A 256 -11.64 -6.48 4.32
C GLU A 256 -12.81 -5.61 4.75
N THR A 257 -13.90 -5.55 3.97
CA THR A 257 -15.02 -4.63 4.23
C THR A 257 -16.14 -5.23 5.08
N LEU A 258 -16.37 -6.55 5.01
CA LEU A 258 -17.50 -7.18 5.68
C LEU A 258 -17.15 -7.59 7.11
N SER A 259 -18.12 -7.54 8.01
CA SER A 259 -18.00 -8.21 9.30
C SER A 259 -17.94 -9.73 9.11
N LEU A 260 -17.52 -10.48 10.12
CA LEU A 260 -17.51 -11.95 10.06
C LEU A 260 -18.92 -12.51 9.77
N GLY A 261 -19.95 -11.95 10.40
CA GLY A 261 -21.35 -12.38 10.20
C GLY A 261 -21.83 -12.12 8.79
N ASP A 262 -21.61 -10.91 8.27
CA ASP A 262 -22.03 -10.55 6.91
C ASP A 262 -21.29 -11.36 5.84
N LEU A 263 -20.00 -11.63 6.06
CA LEU A 263 -19.20 -12.46 5.17
C LEU A 263 -19.73 -13.90 5.11
N LEU A 264 -20.16 -14.46 6.24
CA LEU A 264 -20.77 -15.78 6.30
C LEU A 264 -22.11 -15.82 5.56
N MET A 265 -22.97 -14.82 5.78
CA MET A 265 -24.24 -14.71 5.07
C MET A 265 -24.04 -14.63 3.55
N GLU A 266 -23.07 -13.81 3.10
CA GLU A 266 -22.74 -13.72 1.68
C GLU A 266 -22.16 -15.04 1.16
N ALA A 267 -21.28 -15.70 1.92
CA ALA A 267 -20.72 -17.00 1.56
C ALA A 267 -21.80 -18.08 1.39
N ASP A 268 -22.80 -18.12 2.27
CA ASP A 268 -23.93 -19.05 2.18
C ASP A 268 -24.79 -18.75 0.95
N THR A 269 -25.07 -17.47 0.70
CA THR A 269 -25.82 -17.01 -0.48
C THR A 269 -25.13 -17.41 -1.78
N LEU A 270 -23.82 -17.19 -1.87
CA LEU A 270 -23.01 -17.57 -3.02
C LEU A 270 -22.90 -19.09 -3.17
N SER A 271 -22.77 -19.82 -2.05
CA SER A 271 -22.75 -21.29 -2.05
C SER A 271 -24.07 -21.86 -2.58
N GLN A 272 -25.20 -21.26 -2.21
CA GLN A 272 -26.51 -21.69 -2.68
C GLN A 272 -26.69 -21.42 -4.18
N ARG A 273 -26.26 -20.24 -4.65
CA ARG A 273 -26.26 -19.92 -6.09
C ARG A 273 -25.40 -20.89 -6.88
N ALA A 274 -24.18 -21.18 -6.42
CA ALA A 274 -23.28 -22.12 -7.08
C ALA A 274 -23.87 -23.54 -7.17
N LYS A 275 -24.62 -23.99 -6.16
CA LYS A 275 -25.34 -25.28 -6.21
C LYS A 275 -26.46 -25.28 -7.27
N LEU A 276 -27.23 -24.19 -7.36
CA LEU A 276 -28.30 -24.05 -8.35
C LEU A 276 -27.73 -24.00 -9.77
N ASP A 277 -26.65 -23.25 -9.99
CA ASP A 277 -25.97 -23.18 -11.29
C ASP A 277 -25.44 -24.55 -11.71
N ALA A 278 -24.81 -25.29 -10.79
CA ALA A 278 -24.34 -26.64 -11.07
C ALA A 278 -25.50 -27.61 -11.42
N GLN A 279 -26.65 -27.48 -10.75
CA GLN A 279 -27.85 -28.27 -11.06
C GLN A 279 -28.43 -27.90 -12.42
N LEU A 280 -28.48 -26.61 -12.77
CA LEU A 280 -28.96 -26.14 -14.07
C LEU A 280 -28.06 -26.62 -15.20
N VAL A 281 -26.74 -26.51 -15.03
CA VAL A 281 -25.76 -27.02 -16.00
C VAL A 281 -25.90 -28.54 -16.18
N ALA A 282 -26.10 -29.28 -15.08
CA ALA A 282 -26.35 -30.73 -15.13
C ALA A 282 -27.70 -31.09 -15.77
N ALA A 283 -28.71 -30.22 -15.69
CA ALA A 283 -30.00 -30.40 -16.34
C ALA A 283 -29.94 -30.13 -17.85
N ILE A 284 -29.11 -29.18 -18.30
CA ILE A 284 -28.86 -28.87 -19.72
C ILE A 284 -27.97 -29.93 -20.37
N HIS A 285 -27.03 -30.52 -19.62
CA HIS A 285 -26.24 -31.66 -20.04
C HIS A 285 -26.68 -32.91 -19.27
N PRO A 286 -27.90 -33.44 -19.52
CA PRO A 286 -28.29 -34.69 -18.89
C PRO A 286 -27.23 -35.72 -19.28
N LYS A 287 -26.56 -36.31 -18.28
CA LYS A 287 -25.74 -37.51 -18.50
C LYS A 287 -26.60 -38.44 -19.31
N GLN A 288 -26.27 -38.65 -20.59
CA GLN A 288 -26.97 -39.60 -21.44
C GLN A 288 -26.98 -40.91 -20.66
N LYS A 289 -28.12 -41.24 -20.05
CA LYS A 289 -28.34 -42.52 -19.42
C LYS A 289 -28.40 -43.48 -20.59
N GLY A 290 -27.24 -44.01 -20.98
CA GLY A 290 -27.12 -45.17 -21.82
C GLY A 290 -27.72 -46.36 -21.09
N LYS A 291 -29.05 -46.41 -21.02
CA LYS A 291 -29.82 -47.63 -20.77
C LYS A 291 -30.36 -48.14 -22.11
N GLY A 292 -29.48 -48.24 -23.10
CA GLY A 292 -29.69 -49.14 -24.23
C GLY A 292 -29.14 -50.50 -23.84
N LYS A 293 -29.92 -51.58 -23.98
CA LYS A 293 -29.45 -52.96 -23.79
C LYS A 293 -28.08 -53.14 -24.47
N PHE A 294 -27.03 -53.30 -23.65
CA PHE A 294 -25.65 -53.30 -24.11
C PHE A 294 -25.35 -54.56 -24.91
N ASN A 295 -25.04 -54.40 -26.19
CA ASN A 295 -24.47 -55.46 -26.99
C ASN A 295 -22.94 -55.35 -26.87
N LYS A 296 -22.25 -56.37 -26.35
CA LYS A 296 -20.77 -56.41 -26.14
C LYS A 296 -19.94 -56.23 -27.44
N LYS A 297 -20.59 -56.01 -28.58
CA LYS A 297 -20.03 -55.85 -29.92
C LYS A 297 -20.00 -54.38 -30.38
N GLN A 298 -19.94 -53.39 -29.49
CA GLN A 298 -19.86 -51.97 -29.89
C GLN A 298 -18.57 -51.33 -29.36
N CYS A 299 -17.87 -50.58 -30.21
CA CYS A 299 -16.67 -49.85 -29.82
C CYS A 299 -16.98 -48.61 -28.97
N GLY A 300 -15.97 -48.05 -28.28
CA GLY A 300 -16.16 -46.89 -27.41
C GLY A 300 -16.80 -45.66 -28.08
N PHE A 301 -16.56 -45.49 -29.38
CA PHE A 301 -17.14 -44.38 -30.15
C PHE A 301 -18.64 -44.58 -30.43
N HIS A 302 -19.04 -45.75 -30.93
CA HIS A 302 -20.46 -46.13 -31.10
C HIS A 302 -21.19 -46.29 -29.77
N ARG A 303 -20.48 -46.59 -28.68
CA ARG A 303 -21.02 -46.58 -27.32
C ARG A 303 -21.48 -45.18 -26.90
N LYS A 304 -20.86 -44.13 -27.44
CA LYS A 304 -21.14 -42.73 -27.11
C LYS A 304 -22.12 -42.07 -28.09
N PHE A 305 -22.02 -42.37 -29.38
CA PHE A 305 -22.78 -41.68 -30.43
C PHE A 305 -23.86 -42.55 -31.10
N GLY A 306 -24.00 -43.82 -30.75
CA GLY A 306 -25.03 -44.70 -31.31
C GLY A 306 -24.90 -44.89 -32.82
N ARG A 307 -26.02 -45.02 -33.55
CA ARG A 307 -26.04 -45.16 -35.03
C ARG A 307 -25.72 -43.85 -35.77
N GLU A 308 -25.66 -42.72 -35.07
CA GLU A 308 -25.40 -41.40 -35.66
C GLU A 308 -23.89 -41.08 -35.74
N ALA A 309 -23.03 -42.03 -35.37
CA ALA A 309 -21.59 -41.85 -35.47
C ALA A 309 -21.14 -41.79 -36.94
N LYS A 310 -20.44 -40.70 -37.29
CA LYS A 310 -19.95 -40.47 -38.66
C LYS A 310 -18.70 -41.27 -39.02
N SER A 311 -18.04 -41.87 -38.04
CA SER A 311 -16.88 -42.73 -38.26
C SER A 311 -16.76 -43.77 -37.16
N CYS A 312 -16.38 -44.98 -37.56
CA CYS A 312 -15.99 -46.06 -36.67
C CYS A 312 -14.50 -46.33 -36.85
N THR A 313 -13.71 -46.20 -35.79
CA THR A 313 -12.30 -46.64 -35.70
C THR A 313 -12.12 -47.79 -34.68
N GLY A 314 -13.23 -48.45 -34.32
CA GLY A 314 -13.24 -49.52 -33.33
C GLY A 314 -12.61 -50.84 -33.81
N PRO A 315 -12.41 -51.82 -32.91
CA PRO A 315 -11.95 -53.15 -33.32
C PRO A 315 -12.93 -53.80 -34.30
N GLU A 316 -12.44 -54.66 -35.20
CA GLU A 316 -13.22 -55.37 -36.24
C GLU A 316 -14.48 -56.08 -35.72
N LYS A 317 -14.51 -56.38 -34.43
CA LYS A 317 -15.63 -56.98 -33.70
C LYS A 317 -16.78 -56.00 -33.43
N CYS A 318 -16.69 -54.75 -33.87
CA CYS A 318 -17.76 -53.79 -33.74
C CYS A 318 -18.87 -54.06 -34.78
N SER A 319 -20.12 -54.24 -34.34
CA SER A 319 -21.26 -54.54 -35.20
C SER A 319 -21.54 -53.50 -36.30
N PHE A 320 -21.00 -52.29 -36.15
CA PHE A 320 -21.16 -51.17 -37.09
C PHE A 320 -19.89 -50.93 -37.93
N TRP A 321 -18.84 -51.74 -37.76
CA TRP A 321 -17.59 -51.66 -38.51
C TRP A 321 -17.80 -51.96 -40.01
N SER A 322 -18.57 -53.01 -40.31
CA SER A 322 -18.82 -53.48 -41.67
C SER A 322 -19.77 -52.57 -42.47
N GLU A 323 -20.62 -51.78 -41.82
CA GLU A 323 -21.43 -50.75 -42.49
C GLU A 323 -20.57 -49.57 -42.97
N ASN A 324 -19.50 -49.24 -42.24
CA ASN A 324 -18.62 -48.12 -42.58
C ASN A 324 -17.65 -48.43 -43.73
N LEU A 325 -17.32 -49.70 -43.97
CA LEU A 325 -16.52 -50.14 -45.12
C LEU A 325 -17.24 -49.94 -46.47
N ARG A 326 -18.56 -49.73 -46.46
CA ARG A 326 -19.31 -49.41 -47.69
C ARG A 326 -19.20 -47.94 -48.12
N PHE A 327 -18.73 -47.06 -47.24
CA PHE A 327 -18.62 -45.61 -47.52
C PHE A 327 -17.20 -45.13 -47.84
N VAL A 328 -16.19 -46.01 -47.82
CA VAL A 328 -14.80 -45.66 -48.18
C VAL A 328 -14.53 -45.86 -49.69
N GLY A 329 -15.54 -46.25 -50.47
CA GLY A 329 -15.42 -46.60 -51.89
C GLY A 329 -15.41 -45.45 -52.89
N ASP A 330 -15.87 -44.25 -52.54
CA ASP A 330 -15.91 -43.11 -53.48
C ASP A 330 -15.00 -41.97 -53.00
N ARG A 331 -13.71 -42.09 -53.30
CA ARG A 331 -12.90 -40.90 -53.60
C ARG A 331 -12.80 -40.78 -55.12
N PRO A 332 -13.21 -39.66 -55.73
CA PRO A 332 -12.92 -39.43 -57.13
C PRO A 332 -11.40 -39.27 -57.31
N ASP A 333 -10.87 -39.97 -58.30
CA ASP A 333 -9.51 -39.78 -58.82
C ASP A 333 -9.31 -38.32 -59.24
N ASP A 334 -8.32 -37.64 -58.65
CA ASP A 334 -7.75 -36.41 -59.22
C ASP A 334 -6.36 -36.73 -59.76
N LYS A 335 -6.33 -37.01 -61.07
CA LYS A 335 -5.10 -37.18 -61.85
C LYS A 335 -4.72 -35.83 -62.46
N GLY A 336 -3.65 -35.24 -61.92
CA GLY A 336 -2.58 -34.59 -62.69
C GLY A 336 -2.78 -33.14 -63.12
N ASN A 337 -1.92 -32.24 -62.61
CA ASN A 337 -1.08 -31.46 -63.51
C ASN A 337 0.20 -30.91 -62.83
N ASP A 338 1.25 -30.80 -63.65
CA ASP A 338 2.69 -30.66 -63.38
C ASP A 338 3.21 -29.40 -62.64
N PRO A 339 4.45 -29.45 -62.11
CA PRO A 339 5.18 -28.30 -61.57
C PRO A 339 5.96 -27.57 -62.66
N GLY A 340 5.70 -26.27 -62.84
CA GLY A 340 6.41 -25.41 -63.78
C GLY A 340 7.77 -24.92 -63.27
N SER A 341 8.81 -25.02 -64.10
CA SER A 341 9.94 -24.08 -64.11
C SER A 341 10.61 -24.02 -65.49
N SER A 342 10.33 -22.98 -66.29
CA SER A 342 11.36 -22.28 -67.09
C SER A 342 10.82 -21.10 -67.91
N LEU A 343 11.45 -19.94 -67.65
CA LEU A 343 12.00 -18.96 -68.60
C LEU A 343 11.11 -17.98 -69.38
N ARG A 344 11.45 -16.71 -69.11
CA ARG A 344 11.61 -15.54 -69.99
C ARG A 344 10.36 -14.72 -70.37
N GLY A 345 10.41 -13.48 -69.88
CA GLY A 345 9.69 -12.28 -70.29
C GLY A 345 10.21 -11.14 -69.44
#